data_AF-A0A2V9TP67-F1
#
_entry.id   AF-A0A2V9TP67-F1
#
_cell.length_a   1.000
_cell.length_b   1.000
_cell.length_c   1.000
_cell.angle_alpha   90.00
_cell.angle_beta   90.00
_cell.angle_gamma   90.00
#
_symmetry.space_group_name_H-M   'P 1'
#
loop_
_entity.id
_entity.type
_entity.pdbx_description
1 polymer ?
#
loop_
_entity_poly.entity_id
_entity_poly.type
_entity_poly.pdbx_seq_one_letter_code
_entity_poly.pdbx_strand_id
1 'polypeptide(L)'
;MRSLTWVSDKNLTGWTCSACDWTFPLPSLLGDPEAKKAYDRLASAKFQRHDCATHQPVASLDPDSFIARAKGLVKRGFKPKDAADITAREIMFENHDDPDIARKVQIEAQGFLRRVKEGLI
;
A
#
# COMPACT_ATOMS: atom_id res chain seq x y z
N MET A 1 -3.30 -8.16 20.15
CA MET A 1 -4.05 -9.36 19.73
C MET A 1 -4.37 -9.20 18.25
N ARG A 2 -3.99 -10.16 17.39
CA ARG A 2 -4.34 -10.10 15.95
C ARG A 2 -5.73 -10.71 15.73
N SER A 3 -6.50 -10.14 14.81
CA SER A 3 -7.81 -10.67 14.42
C SER A 3 -7.91 -10.82 12.90
N LEU A 4 -8.74 -11.78 12.49
CA LEU A 4 -9.11 -12.00 11.10
C LEU A 4 -10.24 -11.03 10.74
N THR A 5 -10.04 -10.21 9.71
CA THR A 5 -10.96 -9.11 9.34
C THR A 5 -11.39 -9.26 7.90
N TRP A 6 -12.68 -9.09 7.61
CA TRP A 6 -13.19 -9.10 6.25
C TRP A 6 -13.02 -7.71 5.64
N VAL A 7 -12.48 -7.63 4.43
CA VAL A 7 -12.40 -6.39 3.64
C VAL A 7 -13.08 -6.59 2.29
N SER A 8 -13.71 -5.53 1.81
CA SER A 8 -14.27 -5.47 0.46
C SER A 8 -14.17 -4.03 -0.03
N ASP A 9 -13.10 -3.76 -0.78
CA ASP A 9 -12.84 -2.50 -1.46
C ASP A 9 -12.58 -2.73 -2.96
N LYS A 10 -12.20 -1.67 -3.69
CA LYS A 10 -11.97 -1.71 -5.13
C LYS A 10 -10.76 -2.58 -5.54
N ASN A 11 -9.82 -2.78 -4.63
CA ASN A 11 -8.52 -3.43 -4.88
C ASN A 11 -8.47 -4.85 -4.30
N LEU A 12 -9.21 -5.11 -3.22
CA LEU A 12 -9.23 -6.41 -2.54
C LEU A 12 -10.62 -6.70 -1.94
N THR A 13 -11.11 -7.91 -2.21
CA THR A 13 -12.19 -8.52 -1.43
C THR A 13 -11.69 -9.84 -0.86
N GLY A 14 -11.77 -10.03 0.46
CA GLY A 14 -11.29 -11.23 1.13
C GLY A 14 -10.98 -11.03 2.61
N TRP A 15 -10.25 -11.98 3.20
CA TRP A 15 -9.83 -11.93 4.60
C TRP A 15 -8.45 -11.30 4.76
N THR A 16 -8.23 -10.54 5.84
CA THR A 16 -6.95 -9.90 6.17
C THR A 16 -6.61 -10.03 7.64
N CYS A 17 -5.34 -9.81 7.97
CA CYS A 17 -4.88 -9.70 9.35
C CYS A 17 -4.99 -8.24 9.82
N SER A 18 -5.50 -8.02 11.03
CA SER A 18 -5.59 -6.66 11.61
C SER A 18 -4.24 -6.06 12.02
N ALA A 19 -3.15 -6.83 11.95
CA ALA A 19 -1.86 -6.46 12.51
C ALA A 19 -0.72 -6.44 11.48
N CYS A 20 -0.98 -6.85 10.23
CA CYS A 20 0.03 -6.99 9.18
C CYS A 20 -0.64 -7.08 7.80
N ASP A 21 0.13 -7.07 6.71
CA ASP A 21 -0.39 -7.08 5.32
C ASP A 21 -0.70 -8.48 4.79
N TRP A 22 -0.95 -9.43 5.69
CA TRP A 22 -1.42 -10.74 5.28
C TRP A 22 -2.83 -10.61 4.69
N THR A 23 -2.99 -11.10 3.46
CA THR A 23 -4.27 -11.11 2.74
C THR A 23 -4.58 -12.51 2.22
N PHE A 24 -5.86 -12.84 2.18
CA PHE A 24 -6.40 -14.06 1.61
C PHE A 24 -7.57 -13.67 0.70
N PRO A 25 -7.29 -13.32 -0.57
CA PRO A 25 -8.31 -12.79 -1.47
C PRO A 25 -9.39 -13.83 -1.75
N LEU A 26 -10.62 -13.36 -1.97
CA LEU A 26 -11.76 -14.18 -2.35
C LEU A 26 -11.62 -14.58 -3.83
N PRO A 27 -11.58 -15.88 -4.17
CA PRO A 27 -11.66 -16.34 -5.55
C PRO A 27 -12.91 -15.80 -6.26
N SER A 28 -12.75 -15.39 -7.52
CA SER A 28 -13.80 -14.79 -8.37
C SER A 28 -14.98 -15.72 -8.72
N LEU A 29 -15.00 -16.95 -8.20
CA LEU A 29 -15.97 -18.00 -8.56
C LEU A 29 -16.67 -18.65 -7.36
N LEU A 30 -16.70 -17.99 -6.20
CA LEU A 30 -17.42 -18.48 -5.02
C LEU A 30 -18.91 -18.09 -5.08
N GLY A 31 -19.66 -18.75 -5.96
CA GLY A 31 -21.12 -18.64 -6.01
C GLY A 31 -21.86 -19.60 -5.07
N ASP A 32 -21.17 -20.65 -4.60
CA ASP A 32 -21.76 -21.73 -3.82
C ASP A 32 -21.63 -21.49 -2.28
N PRO A 33 -22.70 -21.63 -1.48
CA PRO A 33 -22.66 -21.42 -0.03
C PRO A 33 -21.74 -22.38 0.73
N GLU A 34 -21.58 -23.63 0.27
CA GLU A 34 -20.66 -24.59 0.87
C GLU A 34 -19.21 -24.23 0.55
N ALA A 35 -18.96 -23.79 -0.68
CA ALA A 35 -17.66 -23.29 -1.09
C ALA A 35 -17.24 -22.04 -0.27
N LYS A 36 -18.17 -21.14 0.06
CA LYS A 36 -17.90 -20.01 0.97
C LYS A 36 -17.51 -20.47 2.37
N LYS A 37 -18.23 -21.44 2.95
CA LYS A 37 -17.90 -22.01 4.27
C LYS A 37 -16.52 -22.68 4.27
N ALA A 38 -16.18 -23.40 3.20
CA ALA A 38 -14.87 -24.01 3.05
C ALA A 38 -13.76 -22.95 2.96
N TYR A 39 -13.99 -21.88 2.19
CA TYR A 39 -13.10 -20.74 2.09
C TYR A 39 -12.86 -20.07 3.45
N ASP A 40 -13.91 -19.80 4.24
CA ASP A 40 -13.77 -19.16 5.55
C ASP A 40 -12.98 -20.04 6.55
N ARG A 41 -13.19 -21.36 6.52
CA ARG A 41 -12.40 -22.32 7.33
C ARG A 41 -10.93 -22.32 6.92
N LEU A 42 -10.66 -22.30 5.62
CA LEU A 42 -9.29 -22.27 5.09
C LEU A 42 -8.58 -20.97 5.46
N ALA A 43 -9.28 -19.83 5.35
CA ALA A 43 -8.78 -18.52 5.74
C ALA A 43 -8.38 -18.50 7.23
N SER A 44 -9.24 -19.01 8.10
CA SER A 44 -8.95 -19.12 9.54
C SER A 44 -7.73 -20.01 9.83
N ALA A 45 -7.64 -21.18 9.19
CA ALA A 45 -6.50 -22.08 9.37
C ALA A 45 -5.18 -21.45 8.88
N LYS A 46 -5.20 -20.74 7.75
CA LYS A 46 -4.04 -20.02 7.22
C LYS A 46 -3.68 -18.82 8.10
N PHE A 47 -4.67 -18.11 8.63
CA PHE A 47 -4.47 -17.02 9.58
C PHE A 47 -3.77 -17.49 10.87
N GLN A 48 -4.08 -18.68 11.40
CA GLN A 48 -3.36 -19.16 12.58
C GLN A 48 -1.88 -19.49 12.29
N ARG A 49 -1.58 -19.90 11.06
CA ARG A 49 -0.23 -20.33 10.64
C ARG A 49 0.66 -19.21 10.11
N HIS A 50 0.10 -18.10 9.66
CA HIS A 50 0.92 -17.02 9.12
C HIS A 50 1.74 -16.37 10.23
N ASP A 51 2.93 -15.91 9.88
CA ASP A 51 3.78 -15.09 10.73
C ASP A 51 3.57 -13.62 10.35
N CYS A 52 3.21 -12.77 11.31
CA CYS A 52 3.06 -11.34 11.03
C CYS A 52 4.40 -10.70 10.66
N ALA A 53 5.52 -11.22 11.17
CA ALA A 53 6.84 -10.67 10.89
C ALA A 53 7.24 -10.84 9.41
N THR A 54 6.71 -11.86 8.72
CA THR A 54 6.95 -12.08 7.29
C THR A 54 6.00 -11.31 6.38
N HIS A 55 4.99 -10.65 6.95
CA HIS A 55 3.97 -9.90 6.24
C HIS A 55 3.99 -8.44 6.72
N GLN A 56 5.18 -7.83 6.76
CA GLN A 56 5.28 -6.42 7.10
C GLN A 56 4.36 -5.59 6.21
N PRO A 57 3.69 -4.57 6.76
CA PRO A 57 2.92 -3.66 5.97
C PRO A 57 3.79 -3.07 4.87
N VAL A 58 3.62 -3.53 3.63
CA VAL A 58 4.17 -2.86 2.48
C VAL A 58 3.24 -1.68 2.35
N ALA A 59 3.61 -0.51 2.88
CA ALA A 59 2.85 0.67 2.58
C ALA A 59 2.78 0.74 1.06
N SER A 60 1.58 0.54 0.53
CA SER A 60 1.32 0.78 -0.86
C SER A 60 1.54 2.27 -1.02
N LEU A 61 2.69 2.62 -1.58
CA LEU A 61 2.88 3.95 -2.13
C LEU A 61 1.96 4.02 -3.32
N ASP A 62 0.70 4.34 -3.05
CA ASP A 62 -0.19 4.83 -4.07
C ASP A 62 0.54 6.01 -4.75
N PRO A 63 0.92 5.90 -6.04
CA PRO A 63 1.61 6.96 -6.76
C PRO A 63 0.85 8.30 -6.68
N ASP A 64 -0.48 8.24 -6.59
CA ASP A 64 -1.32 9.42 -6.44
C ASP A 64 -1.12 10.10 -5.08
N SER A 65 -0.74 9.34 -4.04
CA SER A 65 -0.34 9.86 -2.73
C SER A 65 0.97 10.67 -2.81
N PHE A 66 1.98 10.19 -3.56
CA PHE A 66 3.22 10.94 -3.74
C PHE A 66 2.97 12.28 -4.45
N ILE A 67 2.27 12.25 -5.58
CA ILE A 67 2.00 13.45 -6.39
C ILE A 67 1.16 14.45 -5.59
N ALA A 68 0.14 14.00 -4.86
CA ALA A 68 -0.71 14.87 -4.04
C ALA A 68 0.10 15.58 -2.95
N ARG A 69 0.96 14.85 -2.23
CA ARG A 69 1.86 15.41 -1.18
C ARG A 69 2.83 16.43 -1.77
N ALA A 70 3.53 16.07 -2.85
CA ALA A 70 4.49 16.95 -3.50
C ALA A 70 3.82 18.21 -4.09
N LYS A 71 2.65 18.07 -4.74
CA LYS A 71 1.84 19.23 -5.22
C LYS A 71 1.43 20.13 -4.06
N GLY A 72 1.05 19.57 -2.91
CA GLY A 72 0.70 20.34 -1.71
C GLY A 72 1.85 21.23 -1.24
N LEU A 73 3.08 20.72 -1.26
CA LEU A 73 4.28 21.50 -0.93
C LEU A 73 4.57 22.57 -1.99
N VAL A 74 4.43 22.26 -3.28
CA VAL A 74 4.61 23.27 -4.35
C VAL A 74 3.61 24.42 -4.20
N LYS A 75 2.34 24.13 -3.91
CA LYS A 75 1.32 25.17 -3.65
C LYS A 75 1.65 26.06 -2.44
N ARG A 76 2.43 25.54 -1.48
CA ARG A 76 2.91 26.29 -0.32
C ARG A 76 4.18 27.10 -0.61
N GLY A 77 4.66 27.10 -1.85
CA GLY A 77 5.81 27.89 -2.31
C GLY A 77 7.14 27.14 -2.33
N PHE A 78 7.15 25.84 -2.04
CA PHE A 78 8.37 25.04 -2.17
C PHE A 78 8.72 24.79 -3.64
N LYS A 79 10.03 24.75 -3.95
CA LYS A 79 10.46 24.38 -5.30
C LYS A 79 10.09 22.92 -5.56
N PRO A 80 9.75 22.53 -6.81
CA PRO A 80 9.37 21.16 -7.13
C PRO A 80 10.39 20.10 -6.70
N LYS A 81 11.69 20.41 -6.81
CA LYS A 81 12.76 19.53 -6.32
C LYS A 81 12.71 19.34 -4.81
N ASP A 82 12.63 20.43 -4.07
CA ASP A 82 12.56 20.40 -2.60
C ASP A 82 11.29 19.67 -2.14
N ALA A 83 10.16 19.89 -2.81
CA ALA A 83 8.90 19.20 -2.53
C ALA A 83 9.01 17.67 -2.75
N ALA A 84 9.66 17.24 -3.83
CA ALA A 84 9.90 15.83 -4.11
C ALA A 84 10.83 15.20 -3.08
N ASP A 85 11.92 15.88 -2.72
CA ASP A 85 12.91 15.40 -1.74
C ASP A 85 12.31 15.30 -0.32
N ILE A 86 11.50 16.28 0.09
CA ILE A 86 10.78 16.25 1.38
C ILE A 86 9.80 15.08 1.40
N THR A 87 8.95 14.97 0.37
CA THR A 87 7.95 13.89 0.28
C THR A 87 8.63 12.52 0.30
N ALA A 88 9.74 12.36 -0.42
CA ALA A 88 10.52 11.13 -0.42
C ALA A 88 11.04 10.77 0.97
N ARG A 89 11.59 11.73 1.71
CA ARG A 89 12.10 11.50 3.08
C ARG A 89 11.00 11.17 4.07
N GLU A 90 9.87 11.86 4.00
CA GLU A 90 8.72 11.56 4.87
C GLU A 90 8.23 10.13 4.63
N ILE A 91 8.09 9.73 3.36
CA ILE A 91 7.69 8.36 3.01
C ILE A 91 8.71 7.33 3.52
N MET A 92 10.01 7.58 3.32
CA MET A 92 11.06 6.68 3.80
C MET A 92 11.02 6.52 5.32
N PHE A 93 10.81 7.62 6.04
CA PHE A 93 10.66 7.62 7.49
C PHE A 93 9.42 6.84 7.95
N GLU A 94 8.28 7.04 7.29
CA GLU A 94 7.03 6.27 7.53
C GLU A 94 7.22 4.77 7.29
N ASN A 95 8.13 4.39 6.39
CA ASN A 95 8.40 3.02 5.96
C ASN A 95 9.66 2.40 6.58
N HIS A 96 10.20 2.98 7.64
CA HIS A 96 11.35 2.44 8.36
C HIS A 96 12.56 2.13 7.46
N ASP A 97 12.79 2.99 6.46
CA ASP A 97 13.86 2.86 5.48
C ASP A 97 13.88 1.54 4.68
N ASP A 98 12.70 0.96 4.41
CA ASP A 98 12.56 -0.24 3.57
C ASP A 98 13.21 -0.03 2.18
N PRO A 99 14.13 -0.92 1.75
CA PRO A 99 14.87 -0.78 0.50
C PRO A 99 14.01 -0.93 -0.76
N ASP A 100 12.93 -1.72 -0.71
CA ASP A 100 12.00 -1.88 -1.83
C ASP A 100 11.12 -0.64 -1.98
N ILE A 101 10.75 -0.02 -0.85
CA ILE A 101 10.09 1.29 -0.82
C ILE A 101 11.01 2.38 -1.34
N ALA A 102 12.30 2.37 -0.96
CA ALA A 102 13.29 3.35 -1.43
C ALA A 102 13.37 3.43 -2.95
N ARG A 103 13.38 2.26 -3.62
CA ARG A 103 13.40 2.21 -5.09
C ARG A 103 12.12 2.80 -5.69
N LYS A 104 10.95 2.47 -5.14
CA LYS A 104 9.66 3.01 -5.61
C LYS A 104 9.59 4.53 -5.44
N VAL A 105 9.97 5.03 -4.27
CA VAL A 105 10.03 6.48 -3.97
C VAL A 105 10.91 7.22 -4.97
N GLN A 106 12.07 6.67 -5.32
CA GLN A 106 12.96 7.29 -6.31
C GLN A 106 12.31 7.38 -7.70
N ILE A 107 11.62 6.32 -8.13
CA ILE A 107 10.90 6.31 -9.40
C ILE A 107 9.79 7.38 -9.41
N GLU A 108 9.01 7.47 -8.33
CA GLU A 108 7.93 8.47 -8.22
C GLU A 108 8.46 9.90 -8.16
N ALA A 109 9.53 10.16 -7.41
CA ALA A 109 10.17 11.47 -7.34
C ALA A 109 10.68 11.92 -8.72
N GLN A 110 11.33 11.03 -9.47
CA GLN A 110 11.77 11.32 -10.84
C GLN A 110 10.59 11.54 -11.79
N GLY A 111 9.55 10.71 -11.68
CA GLY A 111 8.32 10.82 -12.45
C GLY A 111 7.62 12.16 -12.23
N PHE A 112 7.52 12.61 -10.98
CA PHE A 112 6.99 13.91 -10.61
C PHE A 112 7.80 15.05 -11.25
N LEU A 113 9.13 15.05 -11.09
CA LEU A 113 9.98 16.11 -11.64
C LEU A 113 9.93 16.18 -13.17
N ARG A 114 9.86 15.03 -13.84
CA ARG A 114 9.68 14.98 -15.30
C ARG A 114 8.36 15.63 -15.70
N ARG A 115 7.25 15.24 -15.06
CA ARG A 115 5.91 15.77 -15.36
C ARG A 115 5.80 17.27 -15.07
N VAL A 116 6.46 17.78 -14.02
CA VAL A 116 6.57 19.22 -13.75
C VAL A 116 7.31 19.94 -14.88
N LYS A 117 8.43 19.38 -15.35
CA LYS A 117 9.18 19.94 -16.48
C LYS A 117 8.36 19.97 -17.77
N GLU A 118 7.48 19.00 -17.95
CA GLU A 118 6.56 18.89 -19.09
C GLU A 118 5.28 19.75 -18.93
N GLY A 119 5.09 20.41 -17.79
CA GLY A 119 3.91 21.24 -17.52
C GLY A 119 2.61 20.45 -17.28
N LEU A 120 2.72 19.17 -16.89
CA LEU A 120 1.59 18.25 -16.70
C LEU A 120 1.03 18.23 -15.26
N ILE A 121 1.60 19.02 -14.34
CA ILE A 121 1.35 18.98 -12.88
C ILE A 121 1.20 20.39 -12.34
#